data_AF-A0A453BH98-F1
#
_entry.id   AF-A0A453BH98-F1
#
_cell.length_a   1.000
_cell.length_b   1.000
_cell.length_c   1.000
_cell.angle_alpha   90.00
_cell.angle_beta   90.00
_cell.angle_gamma   90.00
#
_symmetry.space_group_name_H-M   'P 1'
#
loop_
_entity.id
_entity.type
_entity.pdbx_description
1 polymer ?
#
loop_
_entity_poly.entity_id
_entity_poly.type
_entity_poly.pdbx_seq_one_letter_code
_entity_poly.pdbx_strand_id
1 'polypeptide(L)' 'QYLQLWQIMQRSELSATPDRLIWRWTASGNYSTQSCYMATFHGSTACYSWKLIWKCWAPPRVKFFHWLANQDRCF' A
#
# COMPACT_ATOMS: atom_id res chain seq x y z
N GLN A 1 29.57 -16.50 -0.93
CA GLN A 1 28.80 -15.29 -0.56
C GLN A 1 29.67 -14.05 -0.39
N TYR A 2 30.82 -14.10 0.31
CA TYR A 2 31.69 -12.93 0.52
C TYR A 2 32.25 -12.27 -0.77
N LEU A 3 32.59 -13.08 -1.78
CA LEU A 3 33.11 -12.59 -3.06
C LEU A 3 32.12 -11.71 -3.84
N GLN A 4 30.82 -12.01 -3.78
CA GLN A 4 29.79 -11.23 -4.48
C GLN A 4 29.63 -9.84 -3.85
N LEU A 5 29.63 -9.77 -2.52
CA LEU A 5 29.55 -8.51 -1.81
C LEU A 5 30.79 -7.64 -2.07
N TRP A 6 31.97 -8.24 -2.04
CA TRP A 6 33.23 -7.56 -2.37
C TRP A 6 33.23 -6.99 -3.81
N GLN A 7 32.75 -7.76 -4.79
CA GLN A 7 32.61 -7.30 -6.18
C GLN A 7 31.62 -6.14 -6.34
N ILE A 8 30.51 -6.14 -5.58
CA ILE A 8 29.52 -5.05 -5.61
C ILE A 8 30.12 -3.79 -4.99
N MET A 9 30.82 -3.91 -3.85
CA MET A 9 31.46 -2.77 -3.17
C MET A 9 32.60 -2.16 -3.99
N GLN A 10 33.38 -2.97 -4.72
CA GLN A 10 34.41 -2.44 -5.62
C GLN A 10 33.86 -1.58 -6.76
N ARG A 11 32.59 -1.78 -7.15
CA ARG A 11 31.95 -1.07 -8.26
C ARG A 11 31.10 0.11 -7.79
N SER A 12 30.86 0.26 -6.49
CA SER A 12 30.09 1.37 -5.94
C SER A 12 30.99 2.56 -5.65
N GLU A 13 30.85 3.62 -6.45
CA GLU A 13 31.49 4.91 -6.20
C GLU A 13 30.64 5.75 -5.25
N LEU A 14 31.23 6.18 -4.13
CA LEU A 14 30.59 7.09 -3.18
C LEU A 14 30.73 8.52 -3.69
N SER A 15 29.61 9.17 -3.93
CA SER A 15 29.55 10.59 -4.28
C SER A 15 29.30 11.43 -3.03
N ALA A 16 29.81 12.66 -3.02
CA ALA A 16 29.49 13.67 -1.99
C ALA A 16 28.08 14.25 -2.15
N THR A 17 27.34 13.87 -3.19
CA THR A 17 25.95 14.30 -3.40
C THR A 17 25.02 13.68 -2.38
N PRO A 18 24.04 14.42 -1.83
CA PRO A 18 23.07 13.86 -0.92
C PRO A 18 22.19 12.80 -1.60
N ASP A 19 21.84 11.77 -0.85
CA ASP A 19 20.93 10.72 -1.30
C ASP A 19 19.54 11.28 -1.63
N ARG A 20 18.90 10.67 -2.62
CA ARG A 20 17.54 11.02 -3.03
C ARG A 20 16.57 9.90 -2.69
N LEU A 21 15.47 10.25 -2.03
CA LEU A 21 14.38 9.31 -1.81
C LEU A 21 13.50 9.27 -3.06
N ILE A 22 13.53 8.14 -3.77
CA ILE A 22 12.73 7.92 -4.98
C ILE A 22 11.61 6.94 -4.65
N TRP A 23 10.36 7.39 -4.84
CA TRP A 23 9.18 6.57 -4.63
C TRP A 23 8.96 5.61 -5.81
N ARG A 24 9.25 4.33 -5.61
CA ARG A 24 9.22 3.30 -6.68
C ARG A 24 7.84 3.03 -7.28
N TRP A 25 6.76 3.44 -6.61
CA TRP A 25 5.39 3.11 -7.01
C TRP A 25 4.74 4.19 -7.90
N THR A 26 5.48 5.24 -8.25
CA THR A 26 5.05 6.24 -9.23
C THR A 26 6.14 6.40 -10.30
N ALA A 27 5.74 6.55 -11.56
CA ALA A 27 6.69 6.78 -12.65
C ALA A 27 7.46 8.12 -12.50
N SER A 28 6.85 9.09 -11.81
CA SER A 28 7.52 10.36 -11.47
C SER A 28 8.53 10.26 -10.35
N GLY A 29 8.57 9.15 -9.60
CA GLY A 29 9.42 8.99 -8.43
C GLY A 29 8.99 9.82 -7.21
N ASN A 30 7.88 10.56 -7.30
CA ASN A 30 7.39 11.42 -6.24
C ASN A 30 6.52 10.65 -5.25
N TYR A 31 6.79 10.86 -3.96
CA TYR A 31 5.96 10.37 -2.87
C TYR A 31 4.69 11.21 -2.73
N SER A 32 3.57 10.55 -2.52
CA SER A 32 2.34 11.15 -2.00
C SER A 32 1.66 10.21 -1.02
N THR A 33 0.87 10.76 -0.09
CA THR A 33 0.06 9.95 0.83
C THR A 33 -0.88 9.01 0.07
N GLN A 34 -1.43 9.45 -1.07
CA GLN A 34 -2.29 8.63 -1.92
C GLN A 34 -1.54 7.44 -2.55
N SER A 35 -0.35 7.69 -3.12
CA SER A 35 0.44 6.61 -3.73
C SER A 35 0.97 5.63 -2.69
N CYS A 36 1.28 6.10 -1.48
CA CYS A 36 1.61 5.26 -0.33
C CYS A 36 0.44 4.34 0.03
N TYR A 37 -0.76 4.91 0.19
CA TYR A 37 -1.96 4.13 0.49
C TYR A 37 -2.21 3.06 -0.59
N MET A 38 -2.19 3.42 -1.87
CA MET A 38 -2.36 2.46 -2.97
C MET A 38 -1.30 1.35 -2.96
N ALA A 39 -0.04 1.68 -2.65
CA ALA A 39 1.03 0.70 -2.55
C ALA A 39 0.81 -0.30 -1.39
N THR A 40 0.33 0.18 -0.24
CA THR A 40 -0.01 -0.68 0.91
C THR A 40 -1.09 -1.71 0.58
N PHE A 41 -2.04 -1.33 -0.27
CA PHE A 41 -3.13 -2.21 -0.73
C PHE A 41 -2.85 -2.87 -2.09
N HIS A 42 -1.61 -2.80 -2.58
CA HIS A 42 -1.23 -3.42 -3.84
C HIS A 42 -1.35 -4.95 -3.74
N GLY A 43 -2.18 -5.56 -4.60
CA GLY A 43 -2.49 -6.99 -4.54
C GLY A 43 -3.64 -7.36 -3.59
N SER A 44 -4.27 -6.38 -2.92
CA SER A 44 -5.50 -6.64 -2.17
C SER A 44 -6.66 -6.94 -3.12
N THR A 45 -7.46 -7.94 -2.78
CA THR A 45 -8.70 -8.22 -3.51
C THR A 45 -9.78 -7.24 -3.08
N ALA A 46 -10.35 -6.49 -4.01
CA ALA A 46 -11.46 -5.61 -3.72
C ALA A 46 -12.68 -6.42 -3.25
N CYS A 47 -13.09 -6.24 -2.00
CA CYS A 47 -14.32 -6.82 -1.48
C CYS A 47 -15.52 -6.05 -2.05
N TYR A 48 -16.18 -6.58 -3.09
CA TYR A 48 -17.32 -5.91 -3.75
C TYR A 48 -18.52 -5.66 -2.82
N SER A 49 -18.57 -6.31 -1.66
CA SER A 49 -19.60 -6.12 -0.63
C SER A 49 -19.72 -4.68 -0.14
N TRP A 50 -18.65 -3.87 -0.23
CA TRP A 50 -18.70 -2.47 0.21
C TRP A 50 -19.77 -1.66 -0.53
N LYS A 51 -19.98 -1.93 -1.83
CA LYS A 51 -21.00 -1.22 -2.61
C LYS A 51 -22.40 -1.56 -2.10
N LEU A 52 -22.66 -2.84 -1.79
CA LEU A 52 -23.95 -3.29 -1.25
C LEU A 52 -24.22 -2.68 0.14
N ILE A 53 -23.20 -2.60 0.99
CA ILE A 53 -23.32 -2.05 2.34
C ILE A 53 -23.51 -0.52 2.31
N TRP A 54 -22.71 0.20 1.52
CA TRP A 54 -22.70 1.65 1.58
C TRP A 54 -23.70 2.32 0.64
N LYS A 55 -24.01 1.72 -0.51
CA LYS A 55 -24.96 2.28 -1.50
C LYS A 55 -26.43 1.91 -1.24
N CYS A 56 -26.74 0.98 -0.33
CA CYS A 56 -28.14 0.67 -0.02
C CYS A 56 -28.83 1.83 0.72
N TRP A 57 -30.15 1.87 0.66
CA TRP A 57 -30.99 2.83 1.40
C TRP A 57 -31.25 2.39 2.85
N ALA A 58 -30.27 1.77 3.50
CA ALA A 58 -30.38 1.35 4.89
C ALA A 58 -29.96 2.48 5.86
N PRO A 59 -30.54 2.55 7.07
CA PRO A 59 -30.07 3.43 8.12
C PRO A 59 -28.59 3.17 8.49
N PRO A 60 -27.84 4.18 8.97
CA PRO A 60 -26.40 4.04 9.27
C PRO A 60 -26.08 2.89 10.23
N ARG A 61 -26.94 2.61 11.22
CA ARG A 61 -26.77 1.51 12.18
C ARG A 61 -26.74 0.14 11.50
N VAL A 62 -27.59 -0.07 10.49
CA VAL A 62 -27.68 -1.33 9.74
C VAL A 62 -26.46 -1.49 8.83
N LYS A 63 -26.02 -0.40 8.18
CA LYS A 63 -24.80 -0.41 7.35
C LYS A 63 -23.56 -0.76 8.17
N PHE A 64 -23.43 -0.18 9.36
CA PHE A 64 -22.30 -0.42 10.24
C PHE A 64 -22.26 -1.87 10.74
N PHE A 65 -23.41 -2.41 11.16
CA PHE A 65 -23.51 -3.82 11.53
C PHE A 65 -23.12 -4.75 10.37
N HIS A 66 -23.66 -4.51 9.18
CA HIS A 66 -23.36 -5.34 8.00
C HIS A 66 -21.89 -5.23 7.57
N TRP A 67 -21.25 -4.08 7.78
CA TRP A 67 -19.81 -3.91 7.58
C TRP A 67 -18.98 -4.77 8.53
N LEU A 68 -19.32 -4.78 9.83
CA LEU A 68 -18.66 -5.63 10.82
C LEU A 68 -18.89 -7.12 10.56
N ALA A 69 -20.12 -7.50 10.19
CA ALA A 69 -20.47 -8.88 9.88
C ALA A 69 -19.68 -9.41 8.67
N ASN A 70 -19.50 -8.58 7.63
CA ASN A 70 -18.68 -8.94 6.46
C ASN A 70 -17.17 -9.05 6.77
N GLN A 71 -16.73 -8.63 7.95
CA GLN A 71 -15.36 -8.77 8.42
C GLN A 71 -15.18 -9.91 9.42
N ASP A 72 -16.22 -10.71 9.70
CA ASP A 72 -16.24 -11.71 10.78
C ASP A 72 -15.87 -11.10 12.14
N ARG A 73 -16.30 -9.84 12.38
CA ARG A 73 -16.06 -9.10 13.63
C ARG A 73 -17.31 -8.95 14.48
N CYS A 74 -18.29 -9.83 14.26
CA CYS A 74 -19.47 -9.96 15.09
C CYS A 74 -19.30 -11.19 15.98
N PHE A 75 -19.28 -10.96 17.29
CA PHE A 75 -19.09 -11.95 18.37
C PHE A 75 -17.67 -12.48 18.52
#